data_AF-A0A0D7BVY6-F1
#
_entry.id   AF-A0A0D7BVY6-F1
#
_cell.length_a   1.000
_cell.length_b   1.000
_cell.length_c   1.000
_cell.angle_alpha   90.00
_cell.angle_beta   90.00
_cell.angle_gamma   90.00
#
_symmetry.space_group_name_H-M   'P 1'
#
loop_
_entity.id
_entity.type
_entity.pdbx_description
1 polymer ?
#
loop_
_entity_poly.entity_id
_entity_poly.type
_entity_poly.pdbx_seq_one_letter_code
_entity_poly.pdbx_strand_id
1 'polypeptide(L)'
;MSSPDTALETVEKEIDILADKNVDSVDTDARYLAYFARIRTAIRASTRYVAYTSDVGEAFRPIVPPWAVSAAYGVSWLYIGTDVAYETYKAHKQGPSAVEAAVFAEPVRLSLAAVQRMTFQSIASMGLPALTIHTTVNQAKKLFVNAQNPRTRAWGPTLTGLAVVPALPYLFDHPVETATDHAFDWIRQKLAKKSVDDSKKDL
;
A
#
# COMPACT_ATOMS: atom_id res chain seq x y z
N MET A 1 -14.29 -15.73 -18.82
CA MET A 1 -13.80 -14.57 -19.59
C MET A 1 -14.95 -13.59 -19.71
N SER A 2 -14.96 -12.49 -18.94
CA SER A 2 -15.95 -11.42 -19.11
C SER A 2 -15.41 -10.47 -20.17
N SER A 3 -16.12 -10.40 -21.31
CA SER A 3 -15.78 -9.49 -22.40
C SER A 3 -15.97 -8.03 -21.96
N PRO A 4 -15.17 -7.09 -22.50
CA PRO A 4 -15.32 -5.65 -22.22
C PRO A 4 -16.73 -5.12 -22.57
N ASP A 5 -17.43 -5.75 -23.50
CA ASP A 5 -18.78 -5.39 -23.92
C ASP A 5 -19.82 -5.55 -22.80
N THR A 6 -19.68 -6.57 -21.94
CA THR A 6 -20.61 -6.79 -20.81
C THR A 6 -20.48 -5.71 -19.73
N ALA A 7 -19.28 -5.16 -19.58
CA ALA A 7 -19.04 -4.05 -18.64
C ALA A 7 -19.63 -2.74 -19.17
N LEU A 8 -19.55 -2.52 -20.49
CA LEU A 8 -20.13 -1.34 -21.15
C LEU A 8 -21.66 -1.39 -21.10
N GLU A 9 -22.28 -2.54 -21.37
CA GLU A 9 -23.74 -2.69 -21.25
C GLU A 9 -24.25 -2.50 -19.81
N THR A 10 -23.45 -2.91 -18.81
CA THR A 10 -23.81 -2.72 -17.39
C THR A 10 -23.72 -1.25 -17.01
N VAL A 11 -22.69 -0.55 -17.50
CA VAL A 11 -22.52 0.89 -17.29
C VAL A 11 -23.59 1.69 -18.02
N GLU A 12 -23.96 1.32 -19.25
CA GLU A 12 -25.05 1.97 -20.00
C GLU A 12 -26.40 1.76 -19.30
N LYS A 13 -26.71 0.55 -18.83
CA LYS A 13 -27.93 0.31 -18.04
C LYS A 13 -27.95 1.08 -16.73
N GLU A 14 -26.81 1.19 -16.04
CA GLU A 14 -26.70 1.96 -14.80
C GLU A 14 -26.86 3.47 -15.07
N ILE A 15 -26.35 3.96 -16.19
CA ILE A 15 -26.52 5.35 -16.66
C ILE A 15 -27.97 5.63 -17.06
N ASP A 16 -28.63 4.71 -17.77
CA ASP A 16 -30.06 4.85 -18.15
C ASP A 16 -30.97 4.86 -16.92
N ILE A 17 -30.70 4.00 -15.92
CA ILE A 17 -31.46 3.99 -14.64
C ILE A 17 -31.26 5.29 -13.86
N LEU A 18 -30.08 5.91 -13.97
CA LEU A 18 -29.79 7.20 -13.34
C LEU A 18 -30.42 8.38 -14.10
N ALA A 19 -30.57 8.28 -15.42
CA ALA A 19 -31.26 9.27 -16.25
C ALA A 19 -32.78 9.22 -16.06
N ASP A 20 -33.36 8.02 -15.97
CA ASP A 20 -34.82 7.80 -15.87
C ASP A 20 -35.39 8.24 -14.50
N LYS A 21 -34.53 8.33 -13.46
CA LYS A 21 -34.91 8.80 -12.12
C LYS A 21 -35.03 10.33 -11.98
N ASN A 22 -34.82 11.09 -13.06
CA ASN A 22 -34.96 12.56 -13.08
C ASN A 22 -34.25 13.22 -11.86
N VAL A 23 -33.05 12.74 -11.53
CA VAL A 23 -32.29 13.22 -10.39
C VAL A 23 -31.81 14.63 -10.72
N ASP A 24 -32.53 15.60 -10.18
CA ASP A 24 -32.29 17.01 -10.40
C ASP A 24 -30.84 17.33 -10.02
N SER A 25 -30.04 17.83 -10.97
CA SER A 25 -28.61 18.14 -10.76
C SER A 25 -28.38 19.21 -9.67
N VAL A 26 -29.47 19.88 -9.29
CA VAL A 26 -29.54 20.93 -8.28
C VAL A 26 -29.86 20.35 -6.89
N ASP A 27 -30.48 19.16 -6.80
CA ASP A 27 -30.91 18.55 -5.55
C ASP A 27 -29.94 17.45 -5.10
N THR A 28 -28.84 17.93 -4.54
CA THR A 28 -28.07 17.32 -3.44
C THR A 28 -27.36 15.96 -3.70
N ASP A 29 -28.00 14.88 -4.18
CA ASP A 29 -27.40 13.53 -4.19
C ASP A 29 -26.54 13.19 -5.43
N ALA A 30 -26.96 13.58 -6.64
CA ALA A 30 -26.16 13.37 -7.86
C ALA A 30 -24.81 14.12 -7.80
N ARG A 31 -24.79 15.24 -7.07
CA ARG A 31 -23.57 16.02 -6.85
C ARG A 31 -22.60 15.29 -5.94
N TYR A 32 -23.08 14.67 -4.86
CA TYR A 32 -22.26 13.82 -4.00
C TYR A 32 -21.77 12.58 -4.73
N LEU A 33 -22.58 11.99 -5.61
CA LEU A 33 -22.15 10.88 -6.47
C LEU A 33 -21.06 11.32 -7.46
N ALA A 34 -21.17 12.51 -8.05
CA ALA A 34 -20.14 13.07 -8.94
C ALA A 34 -18.84 13.42 -8.18
N TYR A 35 -18.94 14.00 -6.97
CA TYR A 35 -17.79 14.22 -6.10
C TYR A 35 -17.16 12.90 -5.66
N PHE A 36 -17.98 11.91 -5.30
CA PHE A 36 -17.52 10.58 -4.94
C PHE A 36 -16.84 9.88 -6.11
N ALA A 37 -17.35 10.00 -7.34
CA ALA A 37 -16.71 9.46 -8.53
C ALA A 37 -15.36 10.13 -8.82
N ARG A 38 -15.24 11.44 -8.59
CA ARG A 38 -13.97 12.19 -8.71
C ARG A 38 -12.98 11.82 -7.60
N ILE A 39 -13.44 11.74 -6.36
CA ILE A 39 -12.65 11.32 -5.21
C ILE A 39 -12.21 9.87 -5.39
N ARG A 40 -13.08 8.97 -5.84
CA ARG A 40 -12.77 7.58 -6.16
C ARG A 40 -11.72 7.49 -7.26
N THR A 41 -11.85 8.27 -8.33
CA THR A 41 -10.85 8.34 -9.41
C THR A 41 -9.52 8.88 -8.90
N ALA A 42 -9.53 9.96 -8.11
CA ALA A 42 -8.36 10.52 -7.49
C ALA A 42 -7.69 9.51 -6.56
N ILE A 43 -8.44 8.87 -5.65
CA ILE A 43 -7.95 7.83 -4.74
C ILE A 43 -7.34 6.67 -5.55
N ARG A 44 -8.01 6.20 -6.61
CA ARG A 44 -7.55 5.07 -7.42
C ARG A 44 -6.27 5.37 -8.22
N ALA A 45 -6.11 6.61 -8.69
CA ALA A 45 -4.87 7.08 -9.30
C ALA A 45 -3.78 7.35 -8.24
N SER A 46 -4.19 7.73 -7.03
CA SER A 46 -3.29 8.10 -5.93
C SER A 46 -2.84 6.90 -5.11
N THR A 47 -3.47 5.73 -5.16
CA THR A 47 -3.16 4.60 -4.25
C THR A 47 -1.68 4.20 -4.29
N ARG A 48 -1.03 4.26 -5.46
CA ARG A 48 0.43 4.05 -5.57
C ARG A 48 1.25 5.19 -4.95
N TYR A 49 0.77 6.42 -5.02
CA TYR A 49 1.43 7.62 -4.50
C TYR A 49 1.18 7.88 -3.01
N VAL A 50 0.06 7.38 -2.48
CA VAL A 50 -0.30 7.51 -1.06
C VAL A 50 0.73 6.83 -0.17
N ALA A 51 1.27 5.68 -0.57
CA ALA A 51 2.36 5.01 0.15
C ALA A 51 3.62 5.89 0.23
N TYR A 52 3.94 6.66 -0.82
CA TYR A 52 5.07 7.61 -0.82
C TYR A 52 4.80 8.90 -0.03
N THR A 53 3.61 9.06 0.57
CA THR A 53 3.31 10.26 1.38
C THR A 53 4.16 10.30 2.65
N SER A 54 4.44 9.14 3.26
CA SER A 54 5.39 9.06 4.38
C SER A 54 6.81 9.42 3.97
N ASP A 55 7.24 8.98 2.79
CA ASP A 55 8.56 9.24 2.22
C ASP A 55 8.78 10.73 1.94
N VAL A 56 7.76 11.37 1.36
CA VAL A 56 7.73 12.82 1.17
C VAL A 56 7.75 13.52 2.54
N GLY A 57 6.89 13.13 3.48
CA GLY A 57 6.87 13.73 4.83
C GLY A 57 8.23 13.67 5.53
N GLU A 58 8.96 12.57 5.35
CA GLU A 58 10.30 12.37 5.91
C GLU A 58 11.35 13.32 5.27
N ALA A 59 11.25 13.58 3.97
CA ALA A 59 12.08 14.58 3.29
C ALA A 59 11.87 16.00 3.83
N PHE A 60 10.63 16.36 4.17
CA PHE A 60 10.26 17.70 4.63
C PHE A 60 10.50 17.98 6.11
N ARG A 61 10.95 16.99 6.92
CA ARG A 61 11.24 17.13 8.36
C ARG A 61 11.97 18.42 8.79
N PRO A 62 12.94 18.96 8.02
CA PRO A 62 13.62 20.20 8.40
C PRO A 62 12.74 21.46 8.40
N ILE A 63 11.58 21.41 7.74
CA ILE A 63 10.76 22.59 7.41
C ILE A 63 9.33 22.47 7.94
N VAL A 64 8.78 21.25 8.05
CA VAL A 64 7.42 21.03 8.56
C VAL A 64 7.42 20.60 10.03
N PRO A 65 6.36 20.93 10.80
CA PRO A 65 6.26 20.50 12.19
C PRO A 65 6.13 18.96 12.29
N PRO A 66 6.61 18.34 13.38
CA PRO A 66 6.64 16.88 13.53
C PRO A 66 5.27 16.21 13.35
N TRP A 67 4.18 16.87 13.78
CA TRP A 67 2.83 16.32 13.65
C TRP A 67 2.41 16.11 12.19
N ALA A 68 2.90 16.93 11.25
CA ALA A 68 2.58 16.79 9.83
C ALA A 68 3.25 15.53 9.25
N VAL A 69 4.48 15.24 9.70
CA VAL A 69 5.19 14.00 9.35
C VAL A 69 4.45 12.79 9.96
N SER A 70 4.03 12.88 11.22
CA SER A 70 3.22 11.84 11.85
C SER A 70 1.87 11.61 11.16
N ALA A 71 1.23 12.68 10.67
CA ALA A 71 0.01 12.58 9.89
C ALA A 71 0.25 11.87 8.55
N ALA A 72 1.36 12.16 7.87
CA ALA A 72 1.76 11.44 6.66
C ALA A 72 1.96 9.93 6.91
N TYR A 73 2.62 9.56 8.02
CA TYR A 73 2.69 8.16 8.45
C TYR A 73 1.30 7.58 8.74
N GLY A 74 0.42 8.33 9.38
CA GLY A 74 -0.96 7.89 9.68
C GLY A 74 -1.75 7.55 8.41
N VAL A 75 -1.59 8.34 7.35
CA VAL A 75 -2.20 8.06 6.04
C VAL A 75 -1.66 6.76 5.45
N SER A 76 -0.34 6.54 5.49
CA SER A 76 0.26 5.29 5.00
C SER A 76 -0.17 4.06 5.82
N TRP A 77 -0.26 4.18 7.15
CA TRP A 77 -0.77 3.12 8.02
C TRP A 77 -2.23 2.78 7.75
N LEU A 78 -3.05 3.79 7.47
CA LEU A 78 -4.45 3.59 7.08
C LEU A 78 -4.55 2.82 5.77
N TYR A 79 -3.68 3.12 4.80
CA TYR A 79 -3.62 2.38 3.54
C TYR A 79 -3.27 0.90 3.74
N ILE A 80 -2.18 0.60 4.46
CA ILE A 80 -1.78 -0.78 4.77
C ILE A 80 -2.89 -1.50 5.55
N GLY A 81 -3.46 -0.85 6.57
CA GLY A 81 -4.55 -1.42 7.36
C GLY A 81 -5.77 -1.77 6.50
N THR A 82 -6.13 -0.88 5.56
CA THR A 82 -7.24 -1.11 4.62
C THR A 82 -6.94 -2.28 3.68
N ASP A 83 -5.72 -2.36 3.15
CA ASP A 83 -5.32 -3.44 2.24
C ASP A 83 -5.28 -4.80 2.95
N VAL A 84 -4.71 -4.86 4.17
CA VAL A 84 -4.73 -6.06 5.02
C VAL A 84 -6.15 -6.49 5.35
N ALA A 85 -7.02 -5.54 5.72
CA ALA A 85 -8.42 -5.84 6.04
C ALA A 85 -9.18 -6.39 4.82
N TYR A 86 -9.01 -5.77 3.64
CA TYR A 86 -9.65 -6.20 2.40
C TYR A 86 -9.26 -7.62 1.99
N GLU A 87 -7.98 -7.96 2.09
CA GLU A 87 -7.51 -9.28 1.67
C GLU A 87 -7.74 -10.35 2.73
N THR A 88 -7.76 -9.99 4.01
CA THR A 88 -8.24 -10.88 5.08
C THR A 88 -9.72 -11.21 4.88
N TYR A 89 -10.55 -10.21 4.53
CA TYR A 89 -11.96 -10.42 4.21
C TYR A 89 -12.15 -11.36 3.01
N LYS A 90 -11.34 -11.17 1.96
CA LYS A 90 -11.35 -12.05 0.78
C LYS A 90 -10.90 -13.48 1.13
N ALA A 91 -9.88 -13.64 1.97
CA ALA A 91 -9.42 -14.95 2.46
C ALA A 91 -10.46 -15.66 3.33
N HIS A 92 -11.32 -14.91 4.02
CA HIS A 92 -12.48 -15.47 4.72
C HIS A 92 -13.53 -15.97 3.73
N LYS A 93 -13.88 -15.17 2.72
CA LYS A 93 -14.86 -15.56 1.68
C LYS A 93 -14.43 -16.74 0.82
N GLN A 94 -13.14 -16.88 0.56
CA GLN A 94 -12.59 -17.99 -0.23
C GLN A 94 -12.55 -19.32 0.55
N GLY A 95 -12.69 -19.26 1.87
CA GLY A 95 -12.55 -20.43 2.74
C GLY A 95 -11.10 -20.91 2.89
N PRO A 96 -10.84 -21.82 3.83
CA PRO A 96 -9.53 -22.42 4.03
C PRO A 96 -9.21 -23.42 2.92
N SER A 97 -7.93 -23.51 2.53
CA SER A 97 -7.47 -24.66 1.73
C SER A 97 -7.52 -25.95 2.54
N ALA A 98 -7.56 -27.12 1.88
CA ALA A 98 -7.63 -28.42 2.56
C ALA A 98 -6.54 -28.61 3.63
N VAL A 99 -5.32 -28.12 3.35
CA VAL A 99 -4.17 -28.20 4.27
C VAL A 99 -4.30 -27.22 5.44
N GLU A 100 -4.87 -26.04 5.21
CA GLU A 100 -5.08 -25.05 6.28
C GLU A 100 -6.22 -25.45 7.22
N ALA A 101 -7.31 -25.99 6.66
CA ALA A 101 -8.46 -26.46 7.42
C ALA A 101 -8.09 -27.61 8.37
N ALA A 102 -7.14 -28.46 7.96
CA ALA A 102 -6.65 -29.57 8.77
C ALA A 102 -5.77 -29.14 9.96
N VAL A 103 -5.26 -27.91 9.95
CA VAL A 103 -4.16 -27.50 10.84
C VAL A 103 -4.56 -26.32 11.74
N PHE A 104 -5.39 -25.41 11.22
CA PHE A 104 -5.73 -24.17 11.91
C PHE A 104 -7.23 -23.97 12.00
N ALA A 105 -7.70 -23.51 13.16
CA ALA A 105 -9.02 -22.92 13.27
C ALA A 105 -9.11 -21.66 12.40
N GLU A 106 -10.27 -21.41 11.80
CA GLU A 106 -10.49 -20.29 10.89
C GLU A 106 -10.05 -18.91 11.43
N PRO A 107 -10.37 -18.49 12.67
CA PRO A 107 -9.91 -17.21 13.19
C PRO A 107 -8.38 -17.11 13.33
N VAL A 108 -7.70 -18.23 13.61
CA VAL A 108 -6.24 -18.27 13.72
C VAL A 108 -5.59 -18.19 12.34
N ARG A 109 -6.17 -18.84 11.33
CA ARG A 109 -5.69 -18.74 9.95
C ARG A 109 -5.78 -17.30 9.42
N LEU A 110 -6.92 -16.65 9.62
CA LEU A 110 -7.13 -15.27 9.16
C LEU A 110 -6.23 -14.28 9.89
N SER A 111 -6.03 -14.45 11.19
CA SER A 111 -5.12 -13.58 11.95
C SER A 111 -3.66 -13.77 11.53
N LEU A 112 -3.20 -15.00 11.29
CA LEU A 112 -1.87 -15.27 10.77
C LEU A 112 -1.66 -14.64 9.39
N ALA A 113 -2.63 -14.80 8.48
CA ALA A 113 -2.57 -14.17 7.16
C ALA A 113 -2.53 -12.63 7.25
N ALA A 114 -3.35 -12.04 8.11
CA ALA A 114 -3.39 -10.60 8.34
C ALA A 114 -2.07 -10.07 8.91
N VAL A 115 -1.55 -10.72 9.96
CA VAL A 115 -0.29 -10.34 10.61
C VAL A 115 0.88 -10.49 9.65
N GLN A 116 0.98 -11.62 8.94
CA GLN A 116 2.03 -11.85 7.97
C GLN A 116 2.04 -10.74 6.91
N ARG A 117 0.87 -10.43 6.32
CA ARG A 117 0.75 -9.43 5.27
C ARG A 117 1.04 -8.02 5.79
N MET A 118 0.57 -7.69 6.98
CA MET A 118 0.88 -6.43 7.66
C MET A 118 2.38 -6.28 7.93
N THR A 119 3.05 -7.31 8.45
CA THR A 119 4.50 -7.28 8.71
C THR A 119 5.29 -7.09 7.42
N PHE A 120 4.98 -7.87 6.38
CA PHE A 120 5.66 -7.74 5.09
C PHE A 120 5.45 -6.38 4.45
N GLN A 121 4.20 -5.88 4.38
CA GLN A 121 3.93 -4.55 3.81
C GLN A 121 4.56 -3.43 4.63
N SER A 122 4.52 -3.50 5.96
CA SER A 122 5.11 -2.47 6.82
C SER A 122 6.61 -2.35 6.59
N ILE A 123 7.31 -3.48 6.50
CA ILE A 123 8.77 -3.50 6.30
C ILE A 123 9.13 -3.10 4.86
N ALA A 124 8.52 -3.75 3.87
CA ALA A 124 8.87 -3.58 2.47
C ALA A 124 8.44 -2.22 1.92
N SER A 125 7.24 -1.75 2.27
CA SER A 125 6.65 -0.55 1.65
C SER A 125 6.85 0.73 2.46
N MET A 126 7.21 0.65 3.74
CA MET A 126 7.39 1.85 4.58
C MET A 126 8.71 1.86 5.35
N GLY A 127 9.11 0.74 5.95
CA GLY A 127 10.29 0.70 6.81
C GLY A 127 11.58 1.04 6.08
N LEU A 128 11.90 0.30 5.02
CA LEU A 128 13.16 0.48 4.28
C LEU A 128 13.24 1.83 3.53
N PRO A 129 12.21 2.27 2.78
CA PRO A 129 12.24 3.56 2.10
C PRO A 129 12.33 4.75 3.07
N ALA A 130 11.51 4.76 4.13
CA ALA A 130 11.48 5.87 5.08
C ALA A 130 12.79 6.01 5.85
N LEU A 131 13.41 4.90 6.27
CA LEU A 131 14.73 4.93 6.93
C LEU A 131 15.82 5.48 6.01
N THR A 132 15.76 5.15 4.73
CA THR A 132 16.73 5.63 3.73
C THR A 132 16.62 7.14 3.51
N ILE A 133 15.39 7.64 3.37
CA ILE A 133 15.16 9.09 3.24
C ILE A 133 15.54 9.81 4.54
N HIS A 134 15.17 9.25 5.70
CA HIS A 134 15.53 9.82 7.00
C HIS A 134 17.04 10.01 7.14
N THR A 135 17.80 8.94 6.87
CA THR A 135 19.27 8.94 6.98
C THR A 135 19.90 9.90 5.97
N THR A 136 19.41 9.94 4.74
CA THR A 136 19.85 10.88 3.69
C THR A 136 19.64 12.33 4.13
N VAL A 137 18.43 12.68 4.56
CA VAL A 137 18.08 14.04 5.01
C VAL A 137 18.92 14.44 6.21
N ASN A 138 19.14 13.52 7.15
CA ASN A 138 19.94 13.80 8.35
C ASN A 138 21.43 14.00 8.01
N GLN A 139 22.00 13.23 7.09
CA GLN A 139 23.35 13.45 6.59
C GLN A 139 23.46 14.78 5.83
N ALA A 140 22.50 15.07 4.95
CA ALA A 140 22.44 16.33 4.23
C ALA A 140 22.34 17.52 5.19
N LYS A 141 21.55 17.42 6.27
CA LYS A 141 21.46 18.45 7.31
C LYS A 141 22.83 18.79 7.93
N LYS A 142 23.67 17.78 8.17
CA LYS A 142 25.04 17.99 8.67
C LYS A 142 25.92 18.72 7.66
N LEU A 143 25.75 18.44 6.36
CA LEU A 143 26.51 19.09 5.29
C LEU A 143 26.06 20.55 5.06
N PHE A 144 24.77 20.83 5.10
CA PHE A 144 24.21 22.16 4.82
C PHE A 144 24.19 23.11 6.02
N VAL A 145 24.57 22.67 7.23
CA VAL A 145 24.51 23.48 8.45
C VAL A 145 25.36 24.76 8.37
N ASN A 146 26.48 24.73 7.66
CA ASN A 146 27.39 25.87 7.51
C ASN A 146 27.16 26.68 6.22
N ALA A 147 26.10 26.39 5.46
CA ALA A 147 25.82 27.12 4.22
C ALA A 147 25.54 28.61 4.51
N GLN A 148 26.23 29.51 3.80
CA GLN A 148 26.10 30.95 4.03
C GLN A 148 24.69 31.49 3.72
N ASN A 149 23.98 30.86 2.77
CA ASN A 149 22.62 31.25 2.40
C ASN A 149 21.58 30.55 3.32
N PRO A 150 20.75 31.31 4.06
CA PRO A 150 19.70 30.73 4.93
C PRO A 150 18.72 29.82 4.18
N ARG A 151 18.44 30.11 2.90
CA ARG A 151 17.54 29.28 2.08
C ARG A 151 18.13 27.91 1.77
N THR A 152 19.43 27.84 1.48
CA THR A 152 20.08 26.55 1.20
C THR A 152 20.28 25.73 2.47
N ARG A 153 20.50 26.39 3.62
CA ARG A 153 20.52 25.73 4.93
C ARG A 153 19.17 25.09 5.29
N ALA A 154 18.06 25.76 4.97
CA ALA A 154 16.71 25.27 5.26
C ALA A 154 16.22 24.22 4.25
N TRP A 155 16.40 24.46 2.95
CA TRP A 155 15.84 23.62 1.88
C TRP A 155 16.80 22.57 1.31
N GLY A 156 18.12 22.75 1.49
CA GLY A 156 19.13 21.82 0.97
C GLY A 156 18.92 20.37 1.41
N PRO A 157 18.71 20.10 2.72
CA PRO A 157 18.47 18.75 3.19
C PRO A 157 17.19 18.12 2.62
N THR A 158 16.11 18.91 2.52
CA THR A 158 14.82 18.46 1.96
C THR A 158 14.92 18.13 0.48
N LEU A 159 15.56 18.99 -0.32
CA LEU A 159 15.78 18.77 -1.75
C LEU A 159 16.66 17.54 -2.00
N THR A 160 17.64 17.30 -1.13
CA THR A 160 18.49 16.10 -1.20
C THR A 160 17.69 14.83 -0.92
N GLY A 161 16.83 14.85 0.10
CA GLY A 161 15.93 13.72 0.41
C GLY A 161 14.95 13.42 -0.73
N LEU A 162 14.34 14.46 -1.33
CA LEU A 162 13.43 14.29 -2.47
C LEU A 162 14.14 13.79 -3.73
N ALA A 163 15.38 14.22 -3.96
CA ALA A 163 16.18 13.76 -5.11
C ALA A 163 16.54 12.27 -5.04
N VAL A 164 16.52 11.67 -3.84
CA VAL A 164 16.74 10.23 -3.66
C VAL A 164 15.49 9.41 -4.00
N VAL A 165 14.28 9.96 -3.88
CA VAL A 165 13.02 9.21 -4.10
C VAL A 165 12.95 8.51 -5.47
N PRO A 166 13.30 9.13 -6.60
CA PRO A 166 13.33 8.44 -7.91
C PRO A 166 14.40 7.35 -8.04
N ALA A 167 15.44 7.38 -7.20
CA ALA A 167 16.52 6.41 -7.19
C ALA A 167 16.24 5.21 -6.25
N LEU A 168 15.26 5.33 -5.34
CA LEU A 168 14.87 4.25 -4.42
C LEU A 168 14.46 2.96 -5.12
N PRO A 169 13.67 2.99 -6.22
CA PRO A 169 13.36 1.76 -6.98
C PRO A 169 14.63 1.06 -7.45
N TYR A 170 15.60 1.79 -8.02
CA TYR A 170 16.86 1.18 -8.46
C TYR A 170 17.72 0.62 -7.31
N LEU A 171 17.67 1.24 -6.13
CA LEU A 171 18.42 0.79 -4.95
C LEU A 171 17.80 -0.44 -4.27
N PHE A 172 16.47 -0.52 -4.28
CA PHE A 172 15.73 -1.52 -3.49
C PHE A 172 14.99 -2.55 -4.33
N ASP A 173 14.63 -2.31 -5.58
CA ASP A 173 13.82 -3.23 -6.39
C ASP A 173 14.49 -4.60 -6.50
N HIS A 174 15.79 -4.68 -6.84
CA HIS A 174 16.47 -5.96 -7.00
C HIS A 174 16.66 -6.77 -5.69
N PRO A 175 17.13 -6.19 -4.57
CA PRO A 175 17.21 -6.92 -3.31
C PRO A 175 15.83 -7.23 -2.72
N VAL A 176 14.83 -6.36 -2.89
CA VAL A 176 13.46 -6.60 -2.42
C VAL A 176 12.79 -7.69 -3.26
N GLU A 177 12.96 -7.70 -4.58
CA GLU A 177 12.50 -8.77 -5.47
C GLU A 177 13.12 -10.10 -5.04
N THR A 178 14.44 -10.13 -4.83
CA THR A 178 15.16 -11.34 -4.39
C THR A 178 14.71 -11.81 -3.01
N ALA A 179 14.47 -10.89 -2.07
CA ALA A 179 13.97 -11.22 -0.73
C ALA A 179 12.52 -11.69 -0.76
N THR A 180 11.69 -11.10 -1.62
CA THR A 180 10.29 -11.46 -1.82
C THR A 180 10.19 -12.84 -2.44
N ASP A 181 10.97 -13.11 -3.50
CA ASP A 181 11.03 -14.42 -4.16
C ASP A 181 11.51 -15.50 -3.20
N HIS A 182 12.59 -15.28 -2.44
CA HIS A 182 13.04 -16.22 -1.43
C HIS A 182 12.00 -16.47 -0.35
N ALA A 183 11.27 -15.43 0.08
CA ALA A 183 10.20 -15.58 1.05
C ALA A 183 9.04 -16.42 0.48
N PHE A 184 8.62 -16.15 -0.76
CA PHE A 184 7.57 -16.92 -1.43
C PHE A 184 7.99 -18.36 -1.73
N ASP A 185 9.23 -18.59 -2.17
CA ASP A 185 9.76 -19.92 -2.42
C ASP A 185 9.90 -20.72 -1.13
N TRP A 186 10.35 -20.10 -0.04
CA TRP A 186 10.37 -20.74 1.28
C TRP A 186 8.96 -21.13 1.75
N ILE A 187 7.97 -20.26 1.55
CA ILE A 187 6.57 -20.56 1.86
C ILE A 187 6.08 -21.73 0.99
N ARG A 188 6.32 -21.69 -0.32
CA ARG A 188 5.92 -22.75 -1.27
C ARG A 188 6.58 -24.09 -0.93
N GLN A 189 7.86 -24.09 -0.61
CA GLN A 189 8.60 -25.30 -0.21
C GLN A 189 8.05 -25.88 1.08
N LYS A 190 7.72 -25.05 2.08
CA LYS A 190 7.08 -25.53 3.32
C LYS A 190 5.72 -26.16 3.07
N LEU A 191 4.91 -25.55 2.21
CA LEU A 191 3.60 -26.08 1.82
C LEU A 191 3.74 -27.41 1.05
N ALA A 192 4.66 -27.48 0.10
CA ALA A 192 4.93 -28.69 -0.68
C ALA A 192 5.53 -29.83 0.17
N LYS A 193 6.44 -29.51 1.10
CA LYS A 193 7.04 -30.51 2.00
C LYS A 193 6.01 -31.07 2.97
N LYS A 194 5.06 -30.24 3.41
CA LYS A 194 3.95 -30.67 4.25
C LYS A 194 2.96 -31.58 3.50
N SER A 195 2.61 -31.27 2.25
CA SER A 195 1.74 -32.14 1.45
C SER A 195 2.38 -33.51 1.16
N VAL A 196 3.71 -33.56 1.00
CA VAL A 196 4.45 -34.81 0.80
C VAL A 196 4.54 -35.64 2.08
N ASP A 197 4.70 -35.00 3.25
CA ASP A 197 4.75 -35.69 4.54
C ASP A 197 3.39 -36.29 4.94
N ASP A 198 2.28 -35.58 4.66
CA ASP A 198 0.92 -36.09 4.88
C ASP A 198 0.62 -37.29 3.96
N SER A 199 0.96 -37.24 2.66
CA SER A 199 0.79 -38.39 1.75
C SER A 199 1.61 -39.63 2.13
N LYS A 200 2.68 -39.48 2.91
CA LYS A 200 3.50 -40.60 3.40
C LYS A 200 2.98 -41.22 4.69
N LYS A 201 2.12 -40.53 5.44
CA LYS A 201 1.49 -41.06 6.65
C LYS A 201 0.23 -41.88 6.36
N ASP A 202 -0.37 -41.68 5.19
CA ASP A 202 -1.57 -42.38 4.73
C ASP A 202 -1.27 -43.69 3.96
N LEU A 203 0.00 -44.09 3.87
CA LEU A 203 0.51 -45.36 3.30
C LEU A 203 1.08 -46.25 4.41
#